data_AF-A0A1X0Y877-F1
#
_entry.id   AF-A0A1X0Y877-F1
#
_cell.length_a   1.000
_cell.length_b   1.000
_cell.length_c   1.000
_cell.angle_alpha   90.00
_cell.angle_beta   90.00
_cell.angle_gamma   90.00
#
_symmetry.space_group_name_H-M   'P 1'
#
loop_
_entity.id
_entity.type
_entity.pdbx_description
1 polymer ?
#
loop_
_entity_poly.entity_id
_entity_poly.type
_entity_poly.pdbx_seq_one_letter_code
_entity_poly.pdbx_strand_id
1 'polypeptide(L)'
;MSKIYIPAKSAEDWKQFLVEPDKQWKPGYSAHTFAHCWQDADGFPTEVQDIFQGTPLENLEMLFGFPEHEVPLPGGSRPSQSDLWVLAKKDDELVSIAVEGKVSEPFGPTLGEWYKDASKGKMERLAYIQDQLGLDSPPPMGTGFPGPDY
;
A
#
# COMPACT_ATOMS: atom_id res chain seq x y z
N MET A 1 16.48 3.79 -6.37
CA MET A 1 16.16 4.45 -5.08
C MET A 1 17.45 4.76 -4.34
N SER A 2 17.46 5.83 -3.54
CA SER A 2 18.56 6.09 -2.60
C SER A 2 18.71 4.92 -1.63
N LYS A 3 19.92 4.70 -1.11
CA LYS A 3 20.18 3.73 -0.05
C LYS A 3 20.24 4.37 1.35
N ILE A 4 20.16 5.70 1.40
CA ILE A 4 20.29 6.50 2.61
C ILE A 4 19.03 7.36 2.71
N TYR A 5 18.35 7.24 3.85
CA TYR A 5 17.10 7.94 4.16
C TYR A 5 17.28 8.77 5.43
N ILE A 6 16.57 9.89 5.50
CA ILE A 6 16.51 10.74 6.68
C ILE A 6 15.13 10.55 7.30
N PRO A 7 15.02 10.24 8.60
CA PRO A 7 13.72 10.11 9.26
C PRO A 7 12.90 11.39 9.14
N ALA A 8 11.59 11.22 8.90
CA ALA A 8 10.63 12.31 9.02
C ALA A 8 10.59 12.83 10.47
N LYS A 9 10.33 14.13 10.62
CA LYS A 9 10.19 14.82 11.91
C LYS A 9 8.73 15.10 12.25
N SER A 10 7.86 15.17 11.25
CA SER A 10 6.44 15.45 11.41
C SER A 10 5.64 14.96 10.21
N ALA A 11 4.31 14.89 10.35
CA ALA A 11 3.43 14.46 9.27
C ALA A 11 3.56 15.40 8.06
N GLU A 12 3.86 16.68 8.28
CA GLU A 12 4.09 17.67 7.21
C GLU A 12 5.22 17.27 6.25
N ASP A 13 6.21 16.49 6.70
CA ASP A 13 7.25 15.99 5.81
C ASP A 13 6.69 15.05 4.74
N TRP A 14 5.53 14.43 4.97
CA TRP A 14 4.89 13.54 3.98
C TRP A 14 4.28 14.33 2.82
N LYS A 15 3.91 15.60 3.04
CA LYS A 15 3.31 16.48 2.02
C LYS A 15 4.16 16.56 0.75
N GLN A 16 5.48 16.43 0.87
CA GLN A 16 6.41 16.53 -0.26
C GLN A 16 6.22 15.44 -1.33
N PHE A 17 5.60 14.32 -0.97
CA PHE A 17 5.41 13.19 -1.87
C PHE A 17 4.12 13.27 -2.68
N LEU A 18 3.22 14.20 -2.35
CA LEU A 18 1.97 14.39 -3.05
C LEU A 18 2.17 15.05 -4.42
N VAL A 19 1.37 14.62 -5.40
CA VAL A 19 1.40 15.18 -6.77
C VAL A 19 0.91 16.63 -6.78
N GLU A 20 -0.14 16.94 -6.01
CA GLU A 20 -0.72 18.28 -5.88
C GLU A 20 -0.85 18.67 -4.40
N PRO A 21 0.27 18.95 -3.71
CA PRO A 21 0.32 19.04 -2.26
C PRO A 21 -0.59 20.14 -1.69
N ASP A 22 -0.75 21.28 -2.37
CA ASP A 22 -1.62 22.37 -1.90
C ASP A 22 -3.11 22.07 -2.06
N LYS A 23 -3.47 21.10 -2.92
CA LYS A 23 -4.85 20.64 -3.08
C LYS A 23 -5.17 19.48 -2.16
N GLN A 24 -4.23 18.53 -2.07
CA GLN A 24 -4.40 17.23 -1.40
C GLN A 24 -4.12 17.29 0.11
N TRP A 25 -3.28 18.23 0.58
CA TRP A 25 -2.93 18.35 1.99
C TRP A 25 -3.93 19.21 2.78
N LYS A 26 -5.10 18.64 3.09
CA LYS A 26 -6.17 19.32 3.84
C LYS A 26 -6.85 18.36 4.81
N PRO A 27 -7.26 18.83 6.01
CA PRO A 27 -8.08 18.02 6.90
C PRO A 27 -9.34 17.49 6.19
N GLY A 28 -9.63 16.20 6.36
CA GLY A 28 -10.73 15.50 5.70
C GLY A 28 -10.39 14.85 4.35
N TYR A 29 -9.16 15.01 3.85
CA TYR A 29 -8.62 14.25 2.72
C TYR A 29 -7.75 13.10 3.23
N SER A 30 -7.77 11.96 2.51
CA SER A 30 -7.12 10.72 2.94
C SER A 30 -5.64 10.94 3.25
N ALA A 31 -4.87 11.56 2.35
CA ALA A 31 -3.43 11.76 2.52
C ALA A 31 -3.06 12.49 3.83
N HIS A 32 -3.76 13.59 4.16
CA HIS A 32 -3.48 14.35 5.38
C HIS A 32 -3.84 13.55 6.63
N THR A 33 -5.03 12.95 6.67
CA THR A 33 -5.47 12.13 7.82
C THR A 33 -4.57 10.91 8.01
N PHE A 34 -4.18 10.27 6.93
CA PHE A 34 -3.34 9.08 6.93
C PHE A 34 -1.93 9.38 7.44
N ALA A 35 -1.30 10.46 6.95
CA ALA A 35 0.02 10.86 7.42
C ALA A 35 0.06 11.17 8.92
N HIS A 36 -0.94 11.90 9.42
CA HIS A 36 -1.05 12.17 10.86
C HIS A 36 -1.30 10.89 11.68
N CYS A 37 -2.23 10.04 11.23
CA CYS A 37 -2.56 8.79 11.90
C CYS A 37 -1.32 7.88 12.10
N TRP A 38 -0.47 7.77 11.08
CA TRP A 38 0.72 6.94 11.14
C TRP A 38 1.92 7.62 11.80
N GLN A 39 2.18 8.90 11.50
CA GLN A 39 3.32 9.61 12.07
C GLN A 39 3.17 9.85 13.57
N ASP A 40 1.96 10.18 14.04
CA ASP A 40 1.70 10.49 15.45
C ASP A 40 1.60 9.22 16.32
N ALA A 41 1.38 8.05 15.70
CA ALA A 41 1.34 6.76 16.39
C ALA A 41 2.73 6.25 16.82
N ASP A 42 3.81 6.73 16.19
CA ASP A 42 5.20 6.28 16.42
C ASP A 42 5.33 4.74 16.35
N GLY A 43 4.74 4.16 15.30
CA GLY A 43 4.59 2.72 15.11
C GLY A 43 3.31 2.40 14.34
N PHE A 44 2.72 1.24 14.60
CA PHE A 44 1.40 0.92 14.06
C PHE A 44 0.31 1.69 14.80
N PRO A 45 -0.64 2.34 14.10
CA PRO A 45 -1.87 2.86 14.71
C PRO A 45 -2.63 1.77 15.47
N THR A 46 -3.31 2.12 16.57
CA THR A 46 -4.02 1.15 17.43
C THR A 46 -5.01 0.30 16.65
N GLU A 47 -5.75 0.88 15.72
CA GLU A 47 -6.72 0.18 14.88
C GLU A 47 -6.05 -0.89 14.00
N VAL A 48 -4.81 -0.65 13.58
CA VAL A 48 -4.02 -1.63 12.81
C VAL A 48 -3.49 -2.72 13.74
N GLN A 49 -3.03 -2.37 14.94
CA GLN A 49 -2.61 -3.34 15.95
C GLN A 49 -3.76 -4.28 16.34
N ASP A 50 -4.98 -3.74 16.48
CA ASP A 50 -6.18 -4.51 16.81
C ASP A 50 -6.53 -5.53 15.72
N ILE A 51 -6.32 -5.20 14.43
CA ILE A 51 -6.49 -6.14 13.31
C ILE A 51 -5.50 -7.31 13.42
N PHE A 52 -4.30 -7.07 13.95
CA PHE A 52 -3.27 -8.10 14.08
C PHE A 52 -3.50 -9.05 15.26
N GLN A 53 -4.27 -8.66 16.28
CA GLN A 53 -4.52 -9.48 17.47
C GLN A 53 -5.10 -10.85 17.11
N GLY A 54 -4.50 -11.92 17.65
CA GLY A 54 -4.93 -13.29 17.39
C GLY A 54 -4.59 -13.82 15.99
N THR A 55 -3.83 -13.07 15.19
CA THR A 55 -3.32 -13.50 13.88
C THR A 55 -1.82 -13.82 13.96
N PRO A 56 -1.24 -14.47 12.95
CA PRO A 56 0.21 -14.61 12.85
C PRO A 56 0.98 -13.28 12.79
N LEU A 57 0.30 -12.15 12.60
CA LEU A 57 0.88 -10.81 12.59
C LEU A 57 0.85 -10.12 13.96
N GLU A 58 0.33 -10.79 15.00
CA GLU A 58 0.31 -10.23 16.36
C GLU A 58 1.73 -9.90 16.85
N ASN A 59 1.85 -8.80 17.61
CA ASN A 59 3.13 -8.29 18.16
C ASN A 59 4.18 -7.94 17.08
N LEU A 60 3.74 -7.54 15.89
CA LEU A 60 4.63 -7.02 14.86
C LEU A 60 5.31 -5.73 15.33
N GLU A 61 6.63 -5.66 15.18
CA GLU A 61 7.42 -4.45 15.42
C GLU A 61 7.61 -3.70 14.10
N MET A 62 7.13 -2.46 14.01
CA MET A 62 7.41 -1.61 12.86
C MET A 62 8.87 -1.12 12.91
N LEU A 63 9.67 -1.44 11.89
CA LEU A 63 11.05 -0.96 11.80
C LEU A 63 11.15 0.35 11.02
N PHE A 64 10.49 0.41 9.87
CA PHE A 64 10.51 1.57 8.98
C PHE A 64 9.18 1.72 8.23
N GLY A 65 8.75 2.96 8.03
CA GLY A 65 7.67 3.33 7.13
C GLY A 65 8.17 4.24 6.01
N PHE A 66 7.75 3.98 4.79
CA PHE A 66 8.10 4.74 3.60
C PHE A 66 6.82 5.25 2.94
N PRO A 67 6.46 6.52 3.15
CA PRO A 67 5.31 7.12 2.50
C PRO A 67 5.46 7.08 0.98
N GLU A 68 4.35 6.87 0.28
CA GLU A 68 4.27 6.99 -1.19
C GLU A 68 5.31 6.13 -1.92
N HIS A 69 5.57 4.93 -1.40
CA HIS A 69 6.65 4.06 -1.88
C HIS A 69 6.36 3.54 -3.29
N GLU A 70 7.28 3.84 -4.21
CA GLU A 70 7.18 3.44 -5.62
C GLU A 70 7.88 2.10 -5.90
N VAL A 71 7.14 1.16 -6.47
CA VAL A 71 7.62 -0.14 -6.96
C VAL A 71 7.54 -0.16 -8.49
N PRO A 72 8.67 -0.22 -9.20
CA PRO A 72 8.67 -0.40 -10.65
C PRO A 72 8.04 -1.75 -11.02
N LEU A 73 6.96 -1.72 -11.80
CA LEU A 73 6.32 -2.90 -12.35
C LEU A 73 6.27 -2.83 -13.87
N PRO A 74 6.48 -3.96 -14.58
CA PRO A 74 6.43 -3.99 -16.03
C PRO A 74 5.04 -3.64 -16.58
N GLY A 75 4.97 -3.42 -17.89
CA GLY A 75 3.72 -3.14 -18.60
C GLY A 75 3.11 -1.76 -18.38
N GLY A 76 3.79 -0.84 -17.69
CA GLY A 76 3.32 0.53 -17.48
C GLY A 76 4.42 1.56 -17.66
N SER A 77 4.04 2.82 -17.88
CA SER A 77 4.96 3.96 -17.95
C SER A 77 5.23 4.62 -16.59
N ARG A 78 4.47 4.24 -15.56
CA ARG A 78 4.58 4.72 -14.19
C ARG A 78 4.73 3.55 -13.22
N PRO A 79 5.50 3.72 -12.13
CA PRO A 79 5.59 2.72 -11.08
C PRO A 79 4.24 2.50 -10.42
N SER A 80 4.09 1.35 -9.76
CA SER A 80 3.03 1.18 -8.76
C SER A 80 3.43 1.97 -7.53
N GLN A 81 2.47 2.53 -6.81
CA GLN A 81 2.71 3.30 -5.61
C GLN A 81 1.72 2.84 -4.54
N SER A 82 2.21 2.72 -3.31
CA SER A 82 1.36 2.53 -2.13
C SER A 82 1.46 3.75 -1.23
N ASP A 83 0.35 4.13 -0.58
CA ASP A 83 0.33 5.28 0.33
C ASP A 83 1.36 5.14 1.46
N LEU A 84 1.61 3.91 1.93
CA LEU A 84 2.72 3.59 2.84
C LEU A 84 3.21 2.15 2.63
N TRP A 85 4.53 2.00 2.53
CA TRP A 85 5.18 0.68 2.67
C TRP A 85 5.86 0.58 4.03
N VAL A 86 5.56 -0.48 4.77
CA VAL A 86 6.13 -0.77 6.09
C VAL A 86 7.05 -1.98 6.00
N LEU A 87 8.29 -1.80 6.46
CA LEU A 87 9.14 -2.91 6.85
C LEU A 87 8.97 -3.14 8.34
N ALA A 88 8.51 -4.33 8.70
CA ALA A 88 8.31 -4.75 10.06
C ALA A 88 9.12 -6.01 10.37
N LYS A 89 9.14 -6.36 11.65
CA LYS A 89 9.82 -7.52 12.18
C LYS A 89 8.85 -8.32 13.04
N LYS A 90 8.96 -9.64 12.92
CA LYS A 90 8.35 -10.58 13.84
C LYS A 90 9.39 -11.65 14.17
N ASP A 91 9.72 -11.78 15.45
CA ASP A 91 10.78 -12.69 15.91
C ASP A 91 12.11 -12.41 15.17
N ASP A 92 12.61 -13.33 14.36
CA ASP A 92 13.82 -13.13 13.53
C ASP A 92 13.52 -12.94 12.04
N GLU A 93 12.24 -12.74 11.68
CA GLU A 93 11.78 -12.60 10.31
C GLU A 93 11.37 -11.15 9.99
N LEU A 94 11.56 -10.76 8.73
CA LEU A 94 11.10 -9.49 8.20
C LEU A 94 9.74 -9.65 7.53
N VAL A 95 8.85 -8.70 7.77
CA VAL A 95 7.51 -8.65 7.18
C VAL A 95 7.39 -7.38 6.36
N SER A 96 6.96 -7.52 5.10
CA SER A 96 6.74 -6.42 4.16
C SER A 96 5.25 -6.17 4.03
N ILE A 97 4.80 -4.95 4.30
CA ILE A 97 3.37 -4.58 4.29
C ILE A 97 3.18 -3.35 3.39
N ALA A 98 2.30 -3.44 2.41
CA ALA A 98 1.81 -2.28 1.66
C ALA A 98 0.46 -1.87 2.23
N VAL A 99 0.28 -0.57 2.48
CA VAL A 99 -0.92 0.02 3.07
C VAL A 99 -1.50 1.04 2.11
N GLU A 100 -2.82 0.97 1.90
CA GLU A 100 -3.61 1.88 1.07
C GLU A 100 -4.66 2.59 1.95
N GLY A 101 -4.54 3.91 2.05
CA GLY A 101 -5.43 4.80 2.79
C GLY A 101 -6.63 5.23 1.95
N LYS A 102 -7.69 4.42 1.97
CA LYS A 102 -8.93 4.70 1.24
C LYS A 102 -10.03 5.14 2.20
N VAL A 103 -10.70 6.26 1.90
CA VAL A 103 -11.80 6.79 2.74
C VAL A 103 -13.16 6.40 2.20
N SER A 104 -13.43 6.69 0.93
CA SER A 104 -14.75 6.52 0.31
C SER A 104 -14.70 5.90 -1.09
N GLU A 105 -13.50 5.63 -1.61
CA GLU A 105 -13.32 5.06 -2.94
C GLU A 105 -13.17 3.52 -2.87
N PRO A 106 -13.64 2.79 -3.88
CA PRO A 106 -13.50 1.34 -3.92
C PRO A 106 -12.04 0.92 -4.16
N PHE A 107 -11.67 -0.27 -3.69
CA PHE A 107 -10.37 -0.89 -4.00
C PHE A 107 -10.21 -1.29 -5.48
N GLY A 108 -11.28 -1.14 -6.27
CA GLY A 108 -11.29 -1.36 -7.71
C GLY A 108 -12.11 -2.57 -8.14
N PRO A 109 -12.13 -2.86 -9.46
CA PRO A 109 -12.85 -4.01 -10.00
C PRO A 109 -12.20 -5.33 -9.61
N THR A 110 -12.95 -6.42 -9.71
CA THR A 110 -12.39 -7.78 -9.64
C THR A 110 -11.39 -8.01 -10.77
N LEU A 111 -10.52 -9.01 -10.62
CA LEU A 111 -9.54 -9.39 -11.62
C LEU A 111 -10.21 -9.71 -12.97
N GLY A 112 -11.37 -10.38 -12.95
CA GLY A 112 -12.14 -10.73 -14.14
C GLY A 112 -12.74 -9.52 -14.85
N GLU A 113 -13.28 -8.55 -14.12
CA GLU A 113 -13.74 -7.29 -14.70
C GLU A 113 -12.57 -6.49 -15.28
N TRP A 114 -11.45 -6.43 -14.55
CA TRP A 114 -10.23 -5.79 -15.01
C TRP A 114 -9.64 -6.47 -16.26
N TYR A 115 -9.84 -7.78 -16.41
CA TYR A 115 -9.34 -8.60 -17.51
C TYR A 115 -10.04 -8.35 -18.85
N LYS A 116 -11.35 -8.01 -18.83
CA LYS A 116 -12.16 -7.83 -20.05
C LYS A 116 -11.55 -6.82 -21.03
N ASP A 117 -10.99 -5.75 -20.49
CA ASP A 117 -10.38 -4.65 -21.24
C ASP A 117 -8.87 -4.53 -20.95
N ALA A 118 -8.20 -5.67 -20.70
CA ALA A 118 -6.78 -5.67 -20.38
C ALA A 118 -5.92 -5.28 -21.59
N SER A 119 -5.18 -4.18 -21.46
CA SER A 119 -4.14 -3.80 -22.43
C SER A 119 -2.97 -4.79 -22.40
N LYS A 120 -2.11 -4.75 -23.42
CA LYS A 120 -0.86 -5.55 -23.43
C LYS A 120 -0.03 -5.35 -22.17
N GLY A 121 0.07 -4.11 -21.69
CA GLY A 121 0.80 -3.78 -20.48
C GLY A 121 0.15 -4.32 -19.20
N LYS A 122 -1.19 -4.30 -19.11
CA LYS A 122 -1.91 -4.96 -18.03
C LYS A 122 -1.60 -6.46 -18.00
N MET A 123 -1.63 -7.12 -19.17
CA MET A 123 -1.31 -8.54 -19.28
C MET A 123 0.13 -8.87 -18.88
N GLU A 124 1.10 -8.05 -19.31
CA GLU A 124 2.50 -8.18 -18.92
C GLU A 124 2.69 -8.04 -17.40
N ARG A 125 2.03 -7.06 -16.79
CA ARG A 125 2.07 -6.87 -15.32
C ARG A 125 1.46 -8.05 -14.57
N LEU A 126 0.33 -8.57 -15.03
CA LEU A 126 -0.31 -9.73 -14.41
C LEU A 126 0.57 -10.99 -14.54
N ALA A 127 1.22 -11.19 -15.68
CA ALA A 127 2.16 -12.30 -15.88
C ALA A 127 3.37 -12.18 -14.93
N TYR A 128 3.93 -10.98 -14.80
CA TYR A 128 5.02 -10.72 -13.86
C TYR A 128 4.63 -11.02 -12.40
N ILE A 129 3.45 -10.55 -11.96
CA ILE A 129 2.98 -10.80 -10.58
C ILE A 129 2.76 -12.30 -10.34
N GLN A 130 2.20 -13.02 -11.31
CA GLN A 130 2.04 -14.48 -11.21
C GLN A 130 3.39 -15.20 -11.03
N ASP A 131 4.40 -14.83 -11.83
CA ASP A 131 5.75 -15.37 -11.72
C ASP A 131 6.36 -15.10 -10.35
N GLN A 132 6.26 -13.86 -9.86
CA GLN A 132 6.76 -13.50 -8.52
C GLN A 132 6.07 -14.26 -7.38
N LEU A 133 4.79 -14.60 -7.54
CA LEU A 133 4.01 -15.35 -6.57
C LEU A 133 4.12 -16.87 -6.76
N GLY A 134 4.83 -17.36 -7.79
CA GLY A 134 4.93 -18.79 -8.10
C GLY A 134 3.58 -19.41 -8.50
N LEU A 135 2.72 -18.65 -9.18
CA LEU A 135 1.40 -19.12 -9.61
C LEU A 135 1.46 -19.68 -11.04
N ASP A 136 1.03 -20.93 -11.20
CA ASP A 136 0.97 -21.61 -12.52
C ASP A 136 -0.18 -21.10 -13.41
N SER A 137 -1.16 -20.41 -12.82
CA SER A 137 -2.32 -19.86 -13.52
C SER A 137 -2.81 -18.58 -12.87
N PRO A 138 -3.55 -17.71 -13.60
CA PRO A 138 -4.09 -16.49 -13.02
C PRO A 138 -5.00 -16.81 -11.82
N PRO A 139 -5.05 -15.93 -10.81
CA PRO A 139 -6.04 -16.05 -9.75
C PRO A 139 -7.47 -16.14 -10.31
N PRO A 140 -8.43 -16.70 -9.54
CA PRO A 140 -9.83 -16.72 -9.94
C PRO A 140 -10.32 -15.36 -10.42
N MET A 141 -11.18 -15.33 -11.44
CA MET A 141 -11.69 -14.06 -12.00
C MET A 141 -12.51 -13.24 -10.98
N GLY A 142 -13.01 -13.86 -9.91
CA GLY A 142 -13.65 -13.17 -8.80
C GLY A 142 -12.69 -12.58 -7.76
N THR A 143 -11.38 -12.76 -7.91
CA THR A 143 -10.38 -12.20 -6.98
C THR A 143 -10.43 -10.69 -7.00
N GLY A 144 -10.62 -10.09 -5.84
CA GLY A 144 -10.67 -8.65 -5.60
C GLY A 144 -11.04 -8.40 -4.15
N PHE A 145 -10.94 -7.15 -3.70
CA PHE A 145 -11.55 -6.74 -2.45
C PHE A 145 -12.96 -6.28 -2.76
N PRO A 146 -14.02 -7.05 -2.43
CA PRO A 146 -15.36 -6.52 -2.46
C PRO A 146 -15.35 -5.32 -1.51
N GLY A 147 -15.64 -4.12 -2.04
CA GLY A 147 -15.81 -2.96 -1.20
C GLY A 147 -16.85 -3.24 -0.10
N PRO A 148 -16.80 -2.54 1.03
CA PRO A 148 -17.86 -2.65 2.01
C PRO A 148 -19.23 -2.42 1.36
N ASP A 149 -20.18 -3.33 1.61
CA ASP A 149 -21.60 -3.12 1.34
C ASP A 149 -22.09 -2.04 2.32
N TYR A 150 -21.93 -0.76 1.96
CA TYR A 150 -22.52 0.36 2.70
C TYR A 150 -24.00 0.52 2.37
#